data_AF-A0A7K1E0R0-F1
#
_entry.id   AF-A0A7K1E0R0-F1
#
_cell.length_a   1.000
_cell.length_b   1.000
_cell.length_c   1.000
_cell.angle_alpha   90.00
_cell.angle_beta   90.00
_cell.angle_gamma   90.00
#
_symmetry.space_group_name_H-M   'P 1'
#
loop_
_entity.id
_entity.type
_entity.pdbx_description
1 polymer ?
#
loop_
_entity_poly.entity_id
_entity_poly.type
_entity_poly.pdbx_seq_one_letter_code
_entity_poly.pdbx_strand_id
1 'polypeptide(L)'
;MPTSRTRWIGLVFVSLAISLIIVDSTIINVSIPAIIEDLQITSTQVQWVQESYTLVFAALLLVFGALADRFGRRRMLIVGMGVFTVASVFAGFSQDGDVLILARVLQGFGGAMVLPTTLSLVNANFQGKERGIAFAVWGSTIGGMVAVGPLLGGWLTT
;
A
#
# COMPACT_ATOMS: atom_id res chain seq x y z
N MET A 1 -23.38 10.22 14.80
CA MET A 1 -22.02 9.74 15.15
C MET A 1 -21.99 8.23 14.98
N PRO A 2 -20.96 7.63 14.36
CA PRO A 2 -20.88 6.17 14.25
C PRO A 2 -20.85 5.55 15.66
N THR A 3 -21.58 4.46 15.87
CA THR A 3 -21.56 3.72 17.14
C THR A 3 -20.15 3.20 17.40
N SER A 4 -19.80 2.92 18.67
CA SER A 4 -18.45 2.42 19.00
C SER A 4 -18.07 1.23 18.13
N ARG A 5 -18.99 0.26 17.98
CA ARG A 5 -18.83 -0.93 17.13
C ARG A 5 -18.48 -0.59 15.68
N THR A 6 -19.15 0.38 15.05
CA THR A 6 -18.86 0.74 13.65
C THR A 6 -17.48 1.36 13.47
N ARG A 7 -16.97 2.12 14.45
CA ARG A 7 -15.62 2.71 14.37
C ARG A 7 -14.51 1.67 14.48
N TRP A 8 -14.67 0.69 15.38
CA TRP A 8 -13.75 -0.44 15.51
C TRP A 8 -13.74 -1.35 14.27
N ILE A 9 -14.90 -1.60 13.67
CA ILE A 9 -14.98 -2.27 12.37
C ILE A 9 -14.24 -1.45 11.30
N GLY A 10 -14.43 -0.13 11.29
CA GLY A 10 -13.69 0.77 10.40
C GLY A 10 -12.17 0.68 10.55
N LEU A 11 -11.67 0.54 11.78
CA LEU A 11 -10.24 0.35 12.04
C LEU A 11 -9.71 -0.93 11.40
N VAL A 12 -10.47 -2.04 11.44
CA VAL A 12 -10.09 -3.28 10.76
C VAL A 12 -9.90 -3.06 9.26
N PHE A 13 -10.85 -2.38 8.59
CA PHE A 13 -10.71 -2.08 7.16
C PHE A 13 -9.54 -1.14 6.86
N VAL A 14 -9.30 -0.15 7.73
CA VAL A 14 -8.16 0.76 7.62
C VAL A 14 -6.84 0.01 7.78
N SER A 15 -6.74 -0.91 8.73
CA SER A 15 -5.59 -1.80 8.93
C SER A 15 -5.39 -2.72 7.74
N LEU A 16 -6.45 -3.34 7.21
CA LEU A 16 -6.36 -4.18 6.01
C LEU A 16 -5.89 -3.39 4.79
N ALA A 17 -6.42 -2.19 4.59
CA ALA A 17 -5.99 -1.33 3.49
C ALA A 17 -4.48 -1.04 3.55
N ILE A 18 -3.97 -0.60 4.70
CA ILE A 18 -2.53 -0.33 4.81
C ILE A 18 -1.66 -1.59 4.76
N SER A 19 -2.16 -2.71 5.30
CA SER A 19 -1.45 -4.00 5.26
C SER A 19 -1.12 -4.43 3.83
N LEU A 20 -2.06 -4.21 2.91
CA LEU A 20 -1.95 -4.59 1.51
C LEU A 20 -0.85 -3.78 0.80
N ILE A 21 -0.75 -2.49 1.12
CA ILE A 21 0.31 -1.59 0.62
C ILE A 21 1.70 -2.04 1.12
N ILE A 22 1.79 -2.36 2.42
CA ILE A 22 3.06 -2.76 3.03
C ILE A 22 3.55 -4.11 2.47
N VAL A 23 2.66 -5.09 2.32
CA VAL A 23 3.02 -6.39 1.72
C VAL A 23 3.54 -6.23 0.30
N ASP A 24 2.87 -5.46 -0.55
CA ASP A 24 3.32 -5.26 -1.93
C ASP A 24 4.71 -4.61 -2.02
N SER A 25 5.00 -3.61 -1.16
CA SER A 25 6.33 -2.97 -1.13
C SER A 25 7.45 -3.89 -0.66
N THR A 26 7.12 -4.96 0.08
CA THR A 26 8.12 -5.87 0.67
C THR A 26 8.27 -7.15 -0.12
N ILE A 27 7.19 -7.68 -0.70
CA ILE A 27 7.19 -8.92 -1.48
C ILE A 27 8.10 -8.80 -2.71
N ILE A 28 8.11 -7.63 -3.37
CA ILE A 28 8.87 -7.39 -4.59
C ILE A 28 10.36 -7.66 -4.42
N ASN A 29 10.93 -7.35 -3.25
CA ASN A 29 12.35 -7.52 -2.97
C ASN A 29 12.76 -9.00 -2.89
N VAL A 30 11.84 -9.88 -2.48
CA VAL A 30 12.07 -11.32 -2.42
C VAL A 30 11.82 -11.97 -3.78
N SER A 31 10.89 -11.41 -4.56
CA SER A 31 10.51 -11.95 -5.87
C SER A 31 11.43 -11.53 -7.03
N ILE A 32 12.42 -10.64 -6.82
CA ILE A 32 13.32 -10.17 -7.89
C ILE A 32 13.96 -11.32 -8.69
N PRO A 33 14.53 -12.38 -8.08
CA PRO A 33 15.14 -13.46 -8.84
C PRO A 33 14.16 -14.14 -9.80
N ALA A 34 12.95 -14.45 -9.33
CA ALA A 34 11.89 -15.04 -10.16
C ALA A 34 11.44 -14.08 -11.27
N ILE A 35 11.32 -12.78 -10.98
CA ILE A 35 10.96 -11.76 -11.99
C ILE A 35 12.04 -11.65 -13.08
N ILE A 36 13.33 -11.76 -12.72
CA ILE A 36 14.42 -11.77 -13.70
C ILE A 36 14.32 -13.02 -14.57
N GLU A 37 14.04 -14.18 -13.99
CA GLU A 37 13.90 -15.44 -14.74
C GLU A 37 12.68 -15.42 -15.68
N ASP A 38 11.53 -14.97 -15.20
CA ASP A 38 10.28 -14.98 -15.96
C ASP A 38 10.22 -13.90 -17.05
N LEU A 39 10.71 -12.68 -16.74
CA LEU A 39 10.59 -11.52 -17.63
C LEU A 39 11.90 -11.16 -18.33
N GLN A 40 13.01 -11.84 -18.02
CA GLN A 40 14.34 -11.61 -18.61
C GLN A 40 14.78 -10.12 -18.55
N ILE A 41 14.47 -9.45 -17.43
CA ILE A 41 14.71 -8.00 -17.27
C ILE A 41 16.15 -7.66 -16.91
N THR A 42 16.58 -6.46 -17.32
CA THR A 42 17.93 -5.94 -17.03
C THR A 42 18.07 -5.44 -15.59
N SER A 43 19.30 -5.29 -15.09
CA SER A 43 19.56 -4.71 -13.76
C SER A 43 19.00 -3.29 -13.60
N THR A 44 19.01 -2.49 -14.67
CA THR A 44 18.39 -1.16 -14.67
C THR A 44 16.89 -1.23 -14.51
N GLN A 45 16.22 -2.17 -15.19
CA GLN A 45 14.78 -2.38 -15.04
C GLN A 45 14.43 -2.89 -13.65
N VAL A 46 15.21 -3.81 -13.08
CA VAL A 46 15.05 -4.26 -11.68
C VAL A 46 15.05 -3.07 -10.72
N GLN A 47 16.01 -2.15 -10.86
CA GLN A 47 16.07 -0.95 -10.03
C GLN A 47 14.83 -0.07 -10.20
N TRP A 48 14.35 0.12 -11.44
CA TRP A 48 13.12 0.88 -11.68
C TRP A 48 11.87 0.19 -11.12
N VAL A 49 11.79 -1.15 -11.16
CA VAL A 49 10.69 -1.90 -10.57
C VAL A 49 10.62 -1.65 -9.05
N GLN A 50 11.76 -1.59 -8.37
CA GLN A 50 11.83 -1.33 -6.93
C GLN A 50 11.59 0.15 -6.59
N GLU A 51 12.23 1.07 -7.30
CA GLU A 51 12.29 2.48 -6.92
C GLU A 51 11.11 3.31 -7.46
N SER A 52 10.54 2.97 -8.62
CA SER A 52 9.47 3.78 -9.23
C SER A 52 8.26 3.93 -8.32
N TYR A 53 7.85 2.85 -7.66
CA TYR A 53 6.79 2.87 -6.65
C TYR A 53 7.12 3.87 -5.53
N THR A 54 8.30 3.74 -4.92
CA THR A 54 8.75 4.56 -3.78
C THR A 54 8.87 6.03 -4.15
N LEU A 55 9.41 6.34 -5.35
CA LEU A 55 9.56 7.69 -5.86
C LEU A 55 8.20 8.38 -6.05
N VAL A 56 7.27 7.73 -6.75
CA VAL A 56 5.92 8.27 -6.98
C VAL A 56 5.19 8.42 -5.66
N PHE A 57 5.29 7.39 -4.80
CA PHE A 57 4.70 7.40 -3.47
C PHE A 57 5.17 8.63 -2.67
N ALA A 58 6.48 8.82 -2.55
CA ALA A 58 7.06 9.92 -1.78
C ALA A 58 6.72 11.30 -2.36
N ALA A 59 6.79 11.44 -3.69
CA ALA A 59 6.50 12.70 -4.38
C ALA A 59 5.03 13.15 -4.20
N LEU A 60 4.10 12.19 -4.11
CA LEU A 60 2.67 12.48 -4.09
C LEU A 60 2.02 12.33 -2.71
N LEU A 61 2.74 11.82 -1.71
CA LEU A 61 2.24 11.58 -0.36
C LEU A 61 1.57 12.83 0.23
N LEU A 62 2.27 13.96 0.20
CA LEU A 62 1.75 15.23 0.74
C LEU A 62 0.59 15.78 -0.09
N VAL A 63 0.65 15.61 -1.42
CA VAL A 63 -0.39 16.06 -2.35
C VAL A 63 -1.70 15.32 -2.08
N PHE A 64 -1.67 13.99 -2.02
CA PHE A 64 -2.86 13.20 -1.74
C PHE A 64 -3.32 13.29 -0.29
N GLY A 65 -2.42 13.56 0.66
CA GLY A 65 -2.78 13.93 2.03
C GLY A 65 -3.66 15.19 2.06
N ALA A 66 -3.23 16.26 1.40
CA ALA A 66 -4.00 17.51 1.32
C ALA A 66 -5.32 17.32 0.55
N LEU A 67 -5.30 16.58 -0.57
CA LEU A 67 -6.51 16.26 -1.33
C LEU A 67 -7.50 15.42 -0.51
N ALA A 68 -7.04 14.48 0.30
CA ALA A 68 -7.87 13.67 1.17
C ALA A 68 -8.62 14.52 2.21
N ASP A 69 -7.94 15.50 2.79
CA ASP A 69 -8.55 16.41 3.76
C ASP A 69 -9.60 17.31 3.11
N ARG A 70 -9.41 17.72 1.85
CA ARG A 70 -10.36 18.56 1.10
C ARG A 70 -11.56 17.78 0.54
N PHE A 71 -11.32 16.64 -0.11
CA PHE A 71 -12.35 15.88 -0.84
C PHE A 71 -13.00 14.77 -0.01
N GLY A 72 -12.44 14.47 1.16
CA GLY A 72 -12.94 13.49 2.11
C GLY A 72 -12.08 12.24 2.17
N ARG A 73 -11.59 11.95 3.38
CA ARG A 73 -10.64 10.86 3.68
C ARG A 73 -11.15 9.47 3.28
N ARG A 74 -12.43 9.18 3.52
CA ARG A 74 -13.04 7.89 3.15
C ARG A 74 -13.10 7.69 1.63
N ARG A 75 -13.44 8.74 0.87
CA ARG A 75 -13.50 8.67 -0.60
C ARG A 75 -12.11 8.45 -1.18
N MET A 76 -11.13 9.21 -0.69
CA MET A 76 -9.74 9.06 -1.12
C MET A 76 -9.18 7.67 -0.81
N LEU A 77 -9.49 7.11 0.37
CA LEU A 77 -9.10 5.73 0.71
C LEU A 77 -9.66 4.72 -0.29
N ILE A 78 -10.95 4.81 -0.63
CA ILE A 78 -11.60 3.86 -1.56
C ILE A 78 -11.02 4.01 -2.97
N VAL A 79 -10.82 5.24 -3.44
CA VAL A 79 -10.21 5.49 -4.76
C VAL A 79 -8.78 4.96 -4.80
N GLY A 80 -7.97 5.28 -3.79
CA GLY A 80 -6.60 4.81 -3.67
C GLY A 80 -6.50 3.29 -3.65
N MET A 81 -7.37 2.63 -2.88
CA MET A 81 -7.48 1.16 -2.90
C MET A 81 -7.85 0.62 -4.28
N GLY A 82 -8.82 1.24 -4.97
CA GLY A 82 -9.19 0.84 -6.32
C GLY A 82 -8.04 0.96 -7.31
N VAL A 83 -7.34 2.10 -7.32
CA VAL A 83 -6.16 2.33 -8.16
C VAL A 83 -5.08 1.30 -7.86
N PHE A 84 -4.78 1.09 -6.57
CA PHE A 84 -3.75 0.16 -6.14
C PHE A 84 -4.08 -1.27 -6.57
N THR A 85 -5.29 -1.75 -6.29
CA THR A 85 -5.70 -3.12 -6.62
C THR A 85 -5.68 -3.37 -8.12
N VAL A 86 -6.19 -2.43 -8.93
CA VAL A 86 -6.14 -2.55 -10.39
C VAL A 86 -4.69 -2.58 -10.89
N ALA A 87 -3.83 -1.72 -10.35
CA ALA A 87 -2.42 -1.69 -10.70
C ALA A 87 -1.68 -2.97 -10.27
N SER A 88 -1.99 -3.54 -9.09
CA SER A 88 -1.45 -4.83 -8.64
C SER A 88 -1.86 -5.99 -9.54
N VAL A 89 -3.13 -6.04 -9.97
CA VAL A 89 -3.59 -7.05 -10.93
C VAL A 89 -2.87 -6.87 -12.26
N PHE A 90 -2.73 -5.63 -12.73
CA PHE A 90 -1.99 -5.32 -13.95
C PHE A 90 -0.51 -5.74 -13.86
N ALA A 91 0.14 -5.53 -12.71
CA ALA A 91 1.50 -6.02 -12.45
C ALA A 91 1.59 -7.55 -12.52
N GLY A 92 0.61 -8.28 -11.98
CA GLY A 92 0.58 -9.74 -12.04
C GLY A 92 0.42 -10.32 -13.45
N PHE A 93 -0.03 -9.50 -14.42
CA PHE A 93 -0.15 -9.87 -15.83
C PHE A 93 0.94 -9.26 -16.72
N SER A 94 1.96 -8.60 -16.15
CA SER A 94 3.04 -8.00 -16.93
C SER A 94 3.84 -9.07 -17.68
N GLN A 95 4.14 -8.82 -18.95
CA GLN A 95 4.90 -9.74 -19.81
C GLN A 95 6.33 -9.25 -20.09
N ASP A 96 6.67 -8.05 -19.63
CA ASP A 96 8.00 -7.44 -19.75
C ASP A 96 8.25 -6.44 -18.62
N GLY A 97 9.51 -6.00 -18.51
CA GLY A 97 9.94 -5.08 -17.46
C GLY A 97 9.31 -3.69 -17.54
N ASP A 98 9.03 -3.16 -18.74
CA ASP A 98 8.53 -1.80 -18.91
C ASP A 98 7.06 -1.72 -18.46
N VAL A 99 6.27 -2.74 -18.79
CA VAL A 99 4.89 -2.89 -18.31
C VAL A 99 4.85 -3.05 -16.79
N LEU A 100 5.77 -3.84 -16.21
CA LEU A 100 5.87 -4.00 -14.76
C LEU A 100 6.24 -2.67 -14.07
N ILE A 101 7.19 -1.91 -14.62
CA ILE A 101 7.57 -0.58 -14.09
C ILE A 101 6.37 0.37 -14.15
N LEU A 102 5.62 0.39 -15.26
CA LEU A 102 4.42 1.21 -15.37
C LEU A 102 3.38 0.83 -14.30
N ALA A 103 3.18 -0.47 -14.08
CA ALA A 103 2.29 -0.94 -13.02
C ALA A 103 2.76 -0.47 -11.63
N ARG A 104 4.08 -0.52 -11.35
CA ARG A 104 4.68 -0.03 -10.09
C ARG A 104 4.49 1.47 -9.89
N VAL A 105 4.64 2.26 -10.96
CA VAL A 105 4.30 3.70 -10.95
C VAL A 105 2.84 3.90 -10.53
N LEU A 106 1.90 3.18 -11.16
CA LEU A 106 0.46 3.27 -10.83
C LEU A 106 0.15 2.82 -9.40
N GLN A 107 0.82 1.78 -8.90
CA GLN A 107 0.74 1.37 -7.50
C GLN A 107 1.21 2.49 -6.57
N GLY A 108 2.28 3.22 -6.93
CA GLY A 108 2.78 4.37 -6.18
C GLY A 108 1.73 5.45 -5.98
N PHE A 109 0.92 5.75 -7.01
CA PHE A 109 -0.23 6.66 -6.89
C PHE A 109 -1.26 6.13 -5.88
N GLY A 110 -1.63 4.86 -5.98
CA GLY A 110 -2.57 4.22 -5.04
C GLY A 110 -2.07 4.24 -3.59
N GLY A 111 -0.80 3.86 -3.38
CA GLY A 111 -0.15 3.86 -2.07
C GLY A 111 -0.12 5.26 -1.45
N ALA A 112 0.21 6.28 -2.23
CA ALA A 112 0.25 7.68 -1.78
C ALA A 112 -1.12 8.22 -1.37
N MET A 113 -2.21 7.69 -1.93
CA MET A 113 -3.57 8.01 -1.48
C MET A 113 -3.92 7.28 -0.17
N VAL A 114 -3.51 6.02 -0.01
CA VAL A 114 -3.93 5.14 1.10
C VAL A 114 -3.21 5.49 2.41
N LEU A 115 -1.89 5.64 2.42
CA LEU A 115 -1.15 5.81 3.68
C LEU A 115 -1.57 7.06 4.48
N PRO A 116 -1.62 8.29 3.90
CA PRO A 116 -2.04 9.46 4.66
C PRO A 116 -3.53 9.42 5.02
N THR A 117 -4.40 8.80 4.19
CA THR A 117 -5.83 8.71 4.49
C THR A 117 -6.13 7.77 5.65
N THR A 118 -5.45 6.62 5.72
CA THR A 118 -5.59 5.66 6.83
C THR A 118 -5.19 6.30 8.16
N LEU A 119 -4.02 6.94 8.23
CA LEU A 119 -3.55 7.67 9.40
C LEU A 119 -4.55 8.74 9.86
N SER A 120 -5.04 9.53 8.91
CA SER A 120 -6.00 10.59 9.15
C SER A 120 -7.38 10.06 9.60
N LEU A 121 -7.81 8.90 9.12
CA LEU A 121 -9.06 8.26 9.55
C LEU A 121 -8.95 7.72 10.99
N VAL A 122 -7.81 7.14 11.36
CA VAL A 122 -7.55 6.74 12.76
C VAL A 122 -7.59 7.96 13.67
N ASN A 123 -6.91 9.04 13.28
CA ASN A 123 -6.85 10.26 14.07
C ASN A 123 -8.24 10.91 14.28
N ALA A 124 -9.08 10.97 13.24
CA ALA A 124 -10.39 11.61 13.33
C ALA A 124 -11.46 10.76 14.04
N ASN A 125 -11.40 9.43 13.94
CA ASN A 125 -12.46 8.56 14.45
C ASN A 125 -12.31 8.17 15.93
N PHE A 126 -11.10 8.28 16.49
CA PHE A 126 -10.78 7.87 17.85
C PHE A 126 -10.26 9.04 18.70
N GLN A 127 -10.69 9.10 19.96
CA GLN A 127 -10.31 10.15 20.91
C GLN A 127 -9.95 9.56 22.28
N GLY A 128 -9.29 10.34 23.14
CA GLY A 128 -8.91 9.92 24.49
C GLY A 128 -8.06 8.66 24.51
N LYS A 129 -8.35 7.73 25.43
CA LYS A 129 -7.63 6.45 25.60
C LYS A 129 -7.76 5.54 24.37
N GLU A 130 -8.90 5.55 23.69
CA GLU A 130 -9.13 4.70 22.52
C GLU A 130 -8.20 5.05 21.35
N ARG A 131 -7.81 6.33 21.22
CA ARG A 131 -6.91 6.79 20.16
C ARG A 131 -5.54 6.12 20.25
N GLY A 132 -4.99 5.97 21.46
CA GLY A 132 -3.72 5.28 21.68
C GLY A 132 -3.79 3.82 21.23
N ILE A 133 -4.88 3.12 21.57
CA ILE A 133 -5.10 1.73 21.16
C ILE A 133 -5.25 1.62 19.64
N ALA A 134 -5.99 2.53 19.01
CA ALA A 134 -6.16 2.53 17.57
C ALA A 134 -4.84 2.75 16.81
N PHE A 135 -3.99 3.66 17.30
CA PHE A 135 -2.63 3.83 16.76
C PHE A 135 -1.74 2.62 17.02
N ALA A 136 -1.86 1.97 18.18
CA ALA A 136 -1.13 0.75 18.47
C ALA A 136 -1.49 -0.37 17.48
N VAL A 137 -2.79 -0.55 17.18
CA VAL A 137 -3.27 -1.52 16.18
C VAL A 137 -2.80 -1.16 14.78
N TRP A 138 -2.94 0.10 14.38
CA TRP A 138 -2.50 0.57 13.06
C TRP A 138 -0.99 0.41 12.87
N GLY A 139 -0.19 0.81 13.86
CA GLY A 139 1.27 0.69 13.83
C GLY A 139 1.76 -0.75 13.92
N SER A 140 1.14 -1.60 14.75
CA SER A 140 1.48 -3.02 14.82
C SER A 140 1.13 -3.75 13.53
N THR A 141 0.05 -3.34 12.85
CA THR A 141 -0.29 -3.86 11.52
C THR A 141 0.84 -3.57 10.53
N ILE A 142 1.34 -2.34 10.47
CA ILE A 142 2.47 -2.00 9.59
C ILE A 142 3.69 -2.84 9.93
N GLY A 143 4.11 -2.86 11.21
CA GLY A 143 5.29 -3.59 11.65
C GLY A 143 5.19 -5.10 11.38
N GLY A 144 4.02 -5.71 11.65
CA GLY A 144 3.79 -7.12 11.39
C GLY A 144 3.82 -7.46 9.90
N MET A 145 3.23 -6.62 9.05
CA MET A 145 3.11 -6.90 7.62
C MET A 145 4.43 -6.77 6.87
N VAL A 146 5.39 -6.00 7.40
CA VAL A 146 6.78 -5.97 6.89
C VAL A 146 7.42 -7.36 6.94
N ALA A 147 7.14 -8.17 7.96
CA ALA A 147 7.64 -9.54 8.06
C ALA A 147 6.83 -10.52 7.19
N VAL A 148 5.54 -10.27 7.02
CA VAL A 148 4.64 -11.15 6.24
C VAL A 148 4.96 -11.11 4.75
N GLY A 149 5.30 -9.94 4.19
CA GLY A 149 5.56 -9.80 2.75
C GLY A 149 6.66 -10.73 2.23
N PRO A 150 7.86 -10.75 2.83
CA PRO A 150 8.92 -11.68 2.47
C PRO A 150 8.52 -13.16 2.56
N LEU A 151 7.75 -13.54 3.58
CA LEU A 151 7.29 -14.92 3.77
C LEU A 151 6.31 -15.34 2.66
N LEU A 152 5.35 -14.48 2.32
CA LEU A 152 4.41 -14.72 1.22
C LEU A 152 5.12 -14.76 -0.13
N GLY A 153 6.09 -13.85 -0.35
CA GLY A 153 6.90 -13.82 -1.57
C GLY A 153 7.67 -15.11 -1.76
N GLY A 154 8.40 -15.53 -0.73
CA GLY A 154 9.14 -16.79 -0.75
C GLY A 154 8.26 -17.98 -1.11
N TRP A 155 7.11 -18.13 -0.44
CA TRP A 155 6.18 -19.23 -0.71
C TRP A 155 5.58 -19.22 -2.14
N LEU A 156 5.40 -18.03 -2.73
CA LEU A 156 4.85 -17.90 -4.09
C LEU A 156 5.89 -18.10 -5.19
N THR A 157 7.18 -17.89 -4.89
CA THR A 157 8.27 -17.94 -5.89
C THR A 157 9.16 -19.18 -5.79
N THR A 158 8.95 -20.04 -4.79
CA THR A 158 9.58 -21.37 -4.66
C THR A 158 8.65 -22.47 -5.11
#